data_AF-A0A834ZZA7-F1
#
_entry.id   AF-A0A834ZZA7-F1
#
_cell.length_a   1.000
_cell.length_b   1.000
_cell.length_c   1.000
_cell.angle_alpha   90.00
_cell.angle_beta   90.00
_cell.angle_gamma   90.00
#
_symmetry.space_group_name_H-M   'P 1'
#
loop_
_entity.id
_entity.type
_entity.pdbx_description
1 polymer ?
#
loop_
_entity_poly.entity_id
_entity_poly.type
_entity_poly.pdbx_seq_one_letter_code
_entity_poly.pdbx_strand_id
1 'polypeptide(L)'
;MASYAPLLVNNNDRSWLPDATVFNSWQQYGTPSYWMHMLFRESSGAVLHPVTITSSYSDSLAASAITWKDANNSFLRVKIVNFGSRAINLTIRATGLEAGVSATGSRITVLTSSDVMDGNSFNNPNNVR
;
A
#
# COMPACT_ATOMS: atom_id res chain seq x y z
N MET A 1 -15.10 -1.81 6.87
CA MET A 1 -14.31 -3.05 6.65
C MET A 1 -14.19 -3.23 5.14
N ALA A 2 -13.00 -3.56 4.62
CA ALA A 2 -12.78 -3.82 3.19
C ALA A 2 -11.93 -5.09 3.04
N SER A 3 -12.25 -5.93 2.05
CA SER A 3 -11.56 -7.20 1.81
C SER A 3 -11.27 -7.36 0.32
N TYR A 4 -10.11 -7.93 0.01
CA TYR A 4 -9.84 -8.44 -1.33
C TYR A 4 -10.60 -9.74 -1.55
N ALA A 5 -11.07 -9.98 -2.76
CA ALA A 5 -11.68 -11.24 -3.15
C ALA A 5 -11.33 -11.58 -4.61
N PRO A 6 -10.94 -12.83 -4.90
CA PRO A 6 -10.79 -13.94 -3.95
C PRO A 6 -9.45 -13.90 -3.17
N LEU A 7 -9.44 -14.49 -1.96
CA LEU A 7 -8.30 -14.37 -1.04
C LEU A 7 -7.17 -15.36 -1.36
N LEU A 8 -7.52 -16.63 -1.54
CA LEU A 8 -6.58 -17.73 -1.70
C LEU A 8 -6.90 -18.51 -2.97
N VAL A 9 -5.87 -18.91 -3.70
CA VAL A 9 -6.01 -19.84 -4.82
C VAL A 9 -4.89 -20.87 -4.85
N ASN A 10 -5.26 -22.12 -5.07
CA ASN A 10 -4.30 -23.17 -5.37
C ASN A 10 -3.87 -23.03 -6.83
N ASN A 11 -2.57 -22.95 -7.07
CA ASN A 11 -2.01 -22.84 -8.42
C ASN A 11 -2.44 -24.00 -9.35
N ASN A 12 -2.72 -25.17 -8.79
CA ASN A 12 -3.11 -26.36 -9.56
C ASN A 12 -4.61 -26.41 -9.91
N ASP A 13 -5.42 -25.49 -9.39
CA ASP A 13 -6.87 -25.45 -9.63
C ASP A 13 -7.36 -24.00 -9.74
N ARG A 14 -6.82 -23.28 -10.72
CA ARG A 14 -7.01 -21.85 -10.87
C ARG A 14 -8.14 -21.56 -11.86
N SER A 15 -9.28 -21.13 -11.32
CA SER A 15 -10.48 -20.81 -12.11
C SER A 15 -10.71 -19.30 -12.34
N TRP A 16 -10.05 -18.44 -11.56
CA TRP A 16 -10.19 -16.98 -11.61
C TRP A 16 -8.83 -16.30 -11.41
N LEU A 17 -8.70 -15.07 -11.93
CA LEU A 17 -7.52 -14.22 -11.75
C LEU A 17 -7.96 -12.76 -11.57
N PRO A 18 -7.27 -11.96 -10.75
CA PRO A 18 -6.23 -12.32 -9.78
C PRO A 18 -6.79 -12.58 -8.37
N ASP A 19 -6.03 -13.32 -7.56
CA ASP A 19 -6.28 -13.59 -6.13
C ASP A 19 -5.21 -12.90 -5.28
N ALA A 20 -5.46 -12.67 -3.99
CA ALA A 20 -4.46 -12.06 -3.12
C ALA A 20 -3.23 -12.97 -2.92
N THR A 21 -3.44 -14.24 -2.59
CA THR A 21 -2.35 -15.20 -2.32
C THR A 21 -2.49 -16.44 -3.18
N VAL A 22 -1.40 -16.83 -3.83
CA VAL A 22 -1.31 -18.05 -4.63
C VAL A 22 -0.45 -19.06 -3.88
N PHE A 23 -0.89 -20.30 -3.78
CA PHE A 23 -0.17 -21.36 -3.07
C PHE A 23 -0.19 -22.68 -3.82
N ASN A 24 0.72 -23.58 -3.45
CA ASN A 24 0.69 -25.00 -3.80
C ASN A 24 1.00 -25.83 -2.53
N SER A 25 1.30 -27.12 -2.66
CA SER A 25 1.53 -28.00 -1.51
C SER A 25 2.72 -27.64 -0.59
N TRP A 26 3.64 -26.77 -1.01
CA TRP A 26 4.88 -26.49 -0.25
C TRP A 26 5.36 -25.04 -0.28
N GLN A 27 4.73 -24.14 -1.05
CA GLN A 27 5.10 -22.74 -1.15
C GLN A 27 3.90 -21.83 -1.45
N GLN A 28 4.07 -20.53 -1.22
CA GLN A 28 3.08 -19.49 -1.48
C GLN A 28 3.74 -18.15 -1.83
N TYR A 29 3.02 -17.29 -2.56
CA TYR A 29 3.39 -15.89 -2.75
C TYR A 29 2.16 -14.98 -2.73
N GLY A 30 2.36 -13.73 -2.31
CA GLY A 30 1.36 -12.67 -2.39
C GLY A 30 1.44 -11.94 -3.73
N THR A 31 0.31 -11.65 -4.36
CA THR A 31 0.24 -10.81 -5.56
C THR A 31 0.47 -9.33 -5.22
N PRO A 32 0.65 -8.43 -6.19
CA PRO A 32 0.72 -6.99 -5.91
C PRO A 32 -0.45 -6.49 -5.05
N SER A 33 -1.65 -7.03 -5.27
CA SER A 33 -2.85 -6.73 -4.47
C SER A 33 -2.71 -7.13 -2.99
N TYR A 34 -2.07 -8.25 -2.68
CA TYR A 34 -1.79 -8.65 -1.30
C TYR A 34 -0.87 -7.65 -0.60
N TRP A 35 0.20 -7.21 -1.27
CA TRP A 35 1.13 -6.24 -0.71
C TRP A 35 0.47 -4.86 -0.54
N MET A 36 -0.39 -4.45 -1.48
CA MET A 36 -1.22 -3.26 -1.34
C MET A 36 -2.09 -3.35 -0.08
N HIS A 37 -2.78 -4.47 0.14
CA HIS A 37 -3.57 -4.68 1.35
C HIS A 37 -2.71 -4.65 2.63
N MET A 38 -1.49 -5.21 2.60
CA MET A 38 -0.56 -5.15 3.72
C MET A 38 -0.15 -3.72 4.09
N LEU A 39 0.06 -2.84 3.11
CA LEU A 39 0.32 -1.41 3.35
C LEU A 39 -0.87 -0.71 4.05
N PHE A 40 -2.09 -1.23 3.85
CA PHE A 40 -3.30 -0.64 4.39
C PHE A 40 -3.79 -1.23 5.71
N ARG A 41 -3.19 -2.33 6.21
CA ARG A 41 -3.68 -3.11 7.37
C ARG A 41 -3.90 -2.28 8.65
N GLU A 42 -2.99 -1.35 8.95
CA GLU A 42 -2.99 -0.52 10.16
C GLU A 42 -3.82 0.75 9.92
N SER A 43 -5.13 0.59 9.80
CA SER A 43 -6.08 1.69 9.61
C SER A 43 -7.36 1.58 10.44
N SER A 44 -7.62 0.42 11.06
CA SER A 44 -8.81 0.25 11.90
C SER A 44 -8.71 1.13 13.15
N GLY A 45 -9.80 1.84 13.48
CA GLY A 45 -9.83 2.79 14.59
C GLY A 45 -9.01 4.07 14.40
N ALA A 46 -8.48 4.31 13.19
CA ALA A 46 -7.71 5.50 12.90
C ALA A 46 -8.61 6.73 12.66
N VAL A 47 -8.06 7.92 12.94
CA VAL A 47 -8.70 9.20 12.62
C VAL A 47 -8.23 9.64 11.24
N LEU A 48 -9.18 9.96 10.34
CA LEU A 48 -8.90 10.49 9.01
C LEU A 48 -8.65 12.00 9.07
N HIS A 49 -7.62 12.46 8.38
CA HIS A 49 -7.27 13.88 8.27
C HIS A 49 -7.56 14.42 6.87
N PRO A 50 -7.89 15.71 6.75
CA PRO A 50 -8.00 16.35 5.45
C PRO A 50 -6.66 16.33 4.71
N VAL A 51 -6.70 16.08 3.42
CA VAL A 51 -5.52 16.09 2.54
C VAL A 51 -5.80 17.01 1.35
N THR A 52 -4.83 17.83 1.00
CA THR A 52 -4.86 18.67 -0.19
C THR A 52 -3.67 18.34 -1.07
N ILE A 53 -3.92 18.06 -2.35
CA ILE A 53 -2.88 17.82 -3.35
C ILE A 53 -2.77 19.08 -4.20
N THR A 54 -1.68 19.81 -4.06
CA THR A 54 -1.38 21.00 -4.88
C THR A 54 -0.37 20.62 -5.96
N SER A 55 -0.86 20.12 -7.08
CA SER A 55 -0.01 19.64 -8.19
C SER A 55 -0.77 19.65 -9.50
N SER A 56 -0.08 19.87 -10.62
CA SER A 56 -0.64 19.65 -11.96
C SER A 56 -0.92 18.18 -12.27
N TYR A 57 -0.47 17.26 -11.40
CA TYR A 57 -0.71 15.82 -11.48
C TYR A 57 -1.84 15.35 -10.54
N SER A 58 -2.71 16.26 -10.08
CA SER A 58 -3.82 15.93 -9.15
C SER A 58 -4.69 14.79 -9.67
N ASP A 59 -4.90 14.73 -10.99
CA ASP A 59 -5.78 13.76 -11.63
C ASP A 59 -5.15 12.37 -11.75
N SER A 60 -3.84 12.25 -11.45
CA SER A 60 -3.09 10.99 -11.44
C SER A 60 -2.58 10.59 -10.06
N LEU A 61 -3.02 11.29 -9.02
CA LEU A 61 -2.61 11.08 -7.63
C LEU A 61 -3.81 10.90 -6.72
N ALA A 62 -3.75 9.90 -5.85
CA ALA A 62 -4.66 9.78 -4.72
C ALA A 62 -3.85 9.76 -3.43
N ALA A 63 -4.34 10.42 -2.39
CA ALA A 63 -3.67 10.45 -1.10
C ALA A 63 -4.66 10.38 0.06
N SER A 64 -4.20 9.79 1.16
CA SER A 64 -4.90 9.77 2.44
C SER A 64 -3.92 9.96 3.57
N ALA A 65 -4.36 10.62 4.64
CA ALA A 65 -3.59 10.79 5.86
C ALA A 65 -4.45 10.37 7.04
N ILE A 66 -3.91 9.50 7.90
CA ILE A 66 -4.59 9.04 9.10
C ILE A 66 -3.66 9.14 10.31
N THR A 67 -4.22 9.39 11.49
CA THR A 67 -3.54 9.07 12.75
C THR A 67 -4.05 7.73 13.25
N TRP A 68 -3.14 6.76 13.32
CA TRP A 68 -3.40 5.44 13.88
C TRP A 68 -2.55 5.25 15.14
N LYS A 69 -3.13 4.67 16.19
CA LYS A 69 -2.45 4.46 17.47
C LYS A 69 -2.29 2.97 17.73
N ASP A 70 -1.11 2.57 18.19
CA ASP A 70 -0.93 1.28 18.87
C ASP A 70 -1.04 1.47 20.39
N ALA A 71 -0.68 0.45 21.17
CA ALA A 71 -0.75 0.50 22.63
C ALA A 71 0.11 1.62 23.27
N ASN A 72 1.20 2.04 22.61
CA ASN A 72 2.22 2.91 23.18
C ASN A 72 2.49 4.17 22.36
N ASN A 73 2.17 4.16 21.05
CA ASN A 73 2.61 5.15 20.08
C ASN A 73 1.46 5.63 19.20
N SER A 74 1.60 6.87 18.72
CA SER A 74 0.73 7.49 17.73
C SER A 74 1.49 7.67 16.43
N PHE A 75 0.91 7.24 15.32
CA PHE A 75 1.53 7.28 13.99
C PHE A 75 0.70 8.13 13.05
N LEU A 76 1.33 9.16 12.48
CA LEU A 76 0.82 9.80 11.27
C LEU A 76 1.20 8.92 10.07
N ARG A 77 0.20 8.40 9.36
CA ARG A 77 0.39 7.59 8.15
C ARG A 77 -0.15 8.33 6.96
N VAL A 78 0.75 8.66 6.03
CA VAL A 78 0.39 9.25 4.74
C VAL A 78 0.58 8.17 3.68
N LYS A 79 -0.48 7.86 2.95
CA LYS A 79 -0.47 6.89 1.85
C LYS A 79 -0.78 7.63 0.57
N ILE A 80 0.07 7.44 -0.44
CA ILE A 80 0.00 8.12 -1.72
C ILE A 80 0.06 7.08 -2.82
N VAL A 81 -0.85 7.17 -3.78
CA VAL A 81 -0.89 6.33 -4.97
C VAL A 81 -0.67 7.22 -6.18
N ASN A 82 0.37 6.92 -6.95
CA ASN A 82 0.57 7.46 -8.28
C ASN A 82 0.08 6.43 -9.30
N PHE A 83 -1.04 6.72 -9.95
CA PHE A 83 -1.61 5.87 -11.01
C PHE A 83 -1.39 6.49 -12.40
N GLY A 84 -0.54 7.51 -12.49
CA GLY A 84 -0.03 8.03 -13.76
C GLY A 84 1.16 7.23 -14.28
N SER A 85 1.54 7.49 -15.53
CA SER A 85 2.64 6.80 -16.22
C SER A 85 4.03 7.38 -15.95
N ARG A 86 4.14 8.42 -15.11
CA ARG A 86 5.38 9.15 -14.85
C ARG A 86 5.70 9.17 -13.36
N ALA A 87 6.98 9.04 -13.02
CA ALA A 87 7.46 9.30 -11.67
C ALA A 87 7.27 10.79 -11.33
N ILE A 88 6.78 11.07 -10.11
CA ILE A 88 6.49 12.42 -9.63
C ILE A 88 7.22 12.62 -8.31
N ASN A 89 7.97 13.71 -8.21
CA ASN A 89 8.58 14.14 -6.95
C ASN A 89 7.53 14.88 -6.12
N LEU A 90 7.30 14.43 -4.89
CA LEU A 90 6.30 15.00 -3.99
C LEU A 90 6.97 15.53 -2.72
N THR A 91 6.52 16.70 -2.27
CA THR A 91 6.86 17.23 -0.94
C THR A 91 5.64 17.10 -0.04
N ILE A 92 5.80 16.42 1.09
CA ILE A 92 4.74 16.24 2.08
C ILE A 92 4.92 17.29 3.17
N ARG A 93 3.84 18.04 3.46
CA ARG A 93 3.78 18.98 4.59
C ARG A 93 2.61 18.60 5.48
N ALA A 94 2.88 18.51 6.78
CA ALA A 94 1.86 18.31 7.80
C ALA A 94 1.83 19.54 8.72
N THR A 95 0.63 20.07 8.95
CA THR A 95 0.39 21.26 9.78
C THR A 95 -0.64 20.94 10.85
N GLY A 96 -0.61 21.65 11.99
CA GLY A 96 -1.58 21.45 13.06
C GLY A 96 -1.37 20.17 13.88
N LEU A 97 -0.15 19.62 13.86
CA LEU A 97 0.22 18.51 14.73
C LEU A 97 0.47 19.01 16.16
N GLU A 98 -0.12 18.36 17.15
CA GLU A 98 0.11 18.65 18.58
C GLU A 98 1.56 18.38 19.01
N ALA A 99 2.21 17.41 18.35
CA ALA A 99 3.60 17.05 18.55
C ALA A 99 4.32 16.89 17.21
N GLY A 100 5.63 17.15 17.19
CA GLY A 100 6.45 16.95 16.00
C GLY A 100 6.51 15.50 15.55
N VAL A 101 6.81 15.28 14.26
CA VAL A 101 7.06 13.94 13.71
C VAL A 101 8.53 13.58 13.91
N SER A 102 8.81 12.42 14.50
CA SER A 102 10.18 11.90 14.60
C SER A 102 10.69 11.46 13.23
N ALA A 103 11.65 12.21 12.67
CA ALA A 103 12.27 11.85 11.40
C ALA A 103 13.01 10.50 11.48
N THR A 104 13.73 10.25 12.58
CA THR A 104 14.47 9.01 12.80
C THR A 104 13.56 7.79 12.93
N GLY A 105 12.35 7.96 13.46
CA GLY A 105 11.34 6.90 13.57
C GLY A 105 10.44 6.76 12.33
N SER A 106 10.57 7.63 11.34
CA SER A 106 9.73 7.63 10.15
C SER A 106 10.26 6.64 9.11
N ARG A 107 9.35 5.92 8.46
CA ARG A 107 9.67 4.96 7.39
C ARG A 107 8.85 5.23 6.15
N ILE A 108 9.50 5.13 4.99
CA ILE A 108 8.85 5.11 3.68
C ILE A 108 8.92 3.68 3.15
N THR A 109 7.78 3.18 2.66
CA THR A 109 7.70 1.91 1.94
C THR A 109 7.07 2.19 0.59
N VAL A 110 7.68 1.68 -0.47
CA VAL A 110 7.24 1.86 -1.86
C VAL A 110 6.92 0.49 -2.43
N LEU A 111 5.73 0.33 -3.00
CA LEU A 111 5.31 -0.85 -3.75
C LEU A 111 5.23 -0.43 -5.23
N THR A 112 6.13 -0.96 -6.06
CA THR A 112 6.23 -0.57 -7.48
C THR A 112 6.91 -1.65 -8.32
N SER A 113 6.86 -1.49 -9.65
CA SER A 113 7.61 -2.30 -10.61
C SER A 113 7.94 -1.48 -11.87
N SER A 114 8.80 -2.01 -12.74
CA SER A 114 9.12 -1.38 -14.02
C SER A 114 8.00 -1.45 -15.05
N ASP A 115 7.17 -2.50 -15.03
CA ASP A 115 6.05 -2.70 -15.95
C ASP A 115 4.72 -2.80 -15.19
N VAL A 116 3.64 -2.26 -15.77
CA VAL A 116 2.29 -2.31 -15.20
C VAL A 116 1.68 -3.71 -15.21
N MET A 117 2.20 -4.60 -16.06
CA MET A 117 1.81 -6.00 -16.16
C MET A 117 2.65 -6.92 -15.26
N ASP A 118 3.62 -6.38 -14.51
CA ASP A 118 4.45 -7.18 -13.62
C ASP A 118 3.62 -7.82 -12.50
N GLY A 119 3.89 -9.10 -12.27
CA GLY A 119 3.29 -9.89 -11.21
C GLY A 119 4.34 -10.67 -10.42
N ASN A 120 3.92 -11.21 -9.28
CA ASN A 120 4.73 -12.13 -8.50
C ASN A 120 4.49 -13.58 -8.97
N SER A 121 5.48 -14.44 -8.74
CA SER A 121 5.43 -15.86 -9.07
C SER A 121 6.17 -16.68 -8.02
N PHE A 122 6.12 -18.01 -8.08
CA PHE A 122 6.93 -18.86 -7.20
C PHE A 122 8.44 -18.64 -7.40
N ASN A 123 8.88 -18.40 -8.64
CA ASN A 123 10.29 -18.18 -8.96
C ASN A 123 10.76 -16.77 -8.58
N ASN A 124 9.84 -15.80 -8.60
CA ASN A 124 10.11 -14.42 -8.21
C ASN A 124 8.97 -13.86 -7.34
N PRO A 125 8.90 -14.24 -6.05
CA PRO A 125 7.76 -13.92 -5.19
C PRO A 125 7.71 -12.45 -4.73
N ASN A 126 8.77 -11.67 -4.99
CA ASN A 126 8.90 -10.26 -4.64
C ASN A 126 9.25 -9.40 -5.86
N ASN A 127 8.79 -9.79 -7.06
CA ASN A 127 8.99 -8.99 -8.28
C ASN A 127 8.38 -7.59 -8.14
N VAL A 128 7.19 -7.54 -7.52
CA VAL A 128 6.45 -6.32 -7.18
C VAL A 128 6.25 -6.30 -5.67
N ARG A 129 7.03 -5.49 -4.96
CA ARG A 129 6.97 -5.38 -3.49
C ARG A 129 7.42 -4.01 -2.98
#